data_AF-A0A535FKZ0-F1
#
_entry.id   AF-A0A535FKZ0-F1
#
_cell.length_a   1.000
_cell.length_b   1.000
_cell.length_c   1.000
_cell.angle_alpha   90.00
_cell.angle_beta   90.00
_cell.angle_gamma   90.00
#
_symmetry.space_group_name_H-M   'P 1'
#
loop_
_entity.id
_entity.type
_entity.pdbx_description
1 polymer ?
#
loop_
_entity_poly.entity_id
_entity_poly.type
_entity_poly.pdbx_seq_one_letter_code
_entity_poly.pdbx_strand_id
1 'polypeptide(L)'
;MQRHRFPIYGIVALGVCLAAWASSWLRVDPLYRYSFFPLWLGYILFIDALVVMRQGKSILTRARWRYLLLFLTSSLFWWVFEGLNVPVHNWHYILDRPYSPLAYFLIASL
;
A
#
# COMPACT_ATOMS: atom_id res chain seq x y z
N MET A 1 2.56 25.51 -17.11
CA MET A 1 3.02 24.17 -16.71
C MET A 1 3.00 23.27 -17.94
N GLN A 2 4.16 22.84 -18.46
CA GLN A 2 4.19 21.83 -19.53
C GLN A 2 3.78 20.49 -18.92
N ARG A 3 2.68 19.88 -19.41
CA ARG A 3 2.24 18.56 -18.96
C ARG A 3 3.06 17.50 -19.68
N HIS A 4 3.72 16.63 -18.93
CA HIS A 4 4.42 15.47 -19.47
C HIS A 4 3.43 14.34 -19.76
N ARG A 5 3.82 13.38 -20.61
CA ARG A 5 2.98 12.20 -20.92
C ARG A 5 2.73 11.39 -19.65
N PHE A 6 1.51 10.89 -19.49
CA PHE A 6 1.15 10.04 -18.37
C PHE A 6 1.85 8.68 -18.48
N PRO A 7 2.56 8.20 -17.44
CA PRO A 7 3.22 6.90 -17.49
C PRO A 7 2.24 5.72 -17.57
N ILE A 8 2.58 4.71 -18.38
CA ILE A 8 1.73 3.50 -18.56
C ILE A 8 1.55 2.74 -17.24
N TYR A 9 2.57 2.71 -16.37
CA TYR A 9 2.46 2.05 -15.06
C TYR A 9 1.36 2.67 -14.19
N GLY A 10 1.01 3.94 -14.39
CA GLY A 10 -0.11 4.57 -13.69
C GLY A 10 -1.46 3.94 -14.06
N ILE A 11 -1.66 3.57 -15.32
CA ILE A 11 -2.90 2.91 -15.77
C ILE A 11 -3.00 1.52 -15.13
N VAL A 12 -1.90 0.78 -15.14
CA VAL A 12 -1.81 -0.54 -14.49
C VAL A 12 -2.07 -0.41 -12.98
N ALA A 13 -1.45 0.57 -12.33
CA ALA A 13 -1.63 0.83 -10.91
C ALA A 13 -3.08 1.17 -10.54
N LEU A 14 -3.76 1.97 -11.37
CA LEU A 14 -5.18 2.26 -11.21
C LEU A 14 -6.03 0.99 -11.37
N GLY A 15 -5.73 0.17 -12.38
CA GLY A 15 -6.41 -1.11 -12.59
C GLY A 15 -6.26 -2.05 -11.38
N VAL A 16 -5.05 -2.18 -10.84
CA VAL A 16 -4.78 -2.96 -9.62
C VAL A 16 -5.54 -2.39 -8.42
N CYS A 17 -5.52 -1.08 -8.22
CA CYS A 17 -6.24 -0.42 -7.14
C CYS A 17 -7.75 -0.70 -7.21
N LEU A 18 -8.36 -0.53 -8.39
CA LEU A 18 -9.79 -0.74 -8.60
C LEU A 18 -10.16 -2.22 -8.48
N ALA A 19 -9.33 -3.13 -8.99
CA ALA A 19 -9.56 -4.57 -8.86
C ALA A 19 -9.48 -5.04 -7.41
N ALA A 20 -8.48 -4.55 -6.65
CA ALA A 20 -8.35 -4.84 -5.22
C ALA A 20 -9.54 -4.28 -4.43
N TRP A 21 -9.97 -3.06 -4.74
CA TRP A 21 -11.14 -2.43 -4.11
C TRP A 21 -12.43 -3.20 -4.40
N ALA A 22 -12.68 -3.56 -5.67
CA ALA A 22 -13.83 -4.37 -6.06
C ALA A 22 -13.79 -5.75 -5.39
N SER A 23 -12.62 -6.40 -5.36
CA SER A 23 -12.43 -7.68 -4.67
C SER A 23 -12.76 -7.60 -3.18
N SER A 24 -12.37 -6.50 -2.51
CA SER A 24 -12.70 -6.25 -1.11
C SER A 24 -14.20 -6.15 -0.87
N TRP A 25 -14.93 -5.38 -1.70
CA TRP A 25 -16.37 -5.19 -1.55
C TRP A 25 -17.18 -6.43 -1.90
N LEU A 26 -16.80 -7.12 -2.99
CA LEU A 26 -17.49 -8.31 -3.47
C LEU A 26 -17.09 -9.58 -2.70
N ARG A 27 -16.16 -9.48 -1.74
CA ARG A 27 -15.62 -10.59 -0.95
C ARG A 27 -15.17 -11.77 -1.81
N VAL A 28 -14.42 -11.48 -2.88
CA VAL A 28 -13.90 -12.51 -3.79
C VAL A 28 -12.78 -13.29 -3.09
N ASP A 29 -13.05 -14.53 -2.68
CA ASP A 29 -12.04 -15.41 -2.08
C ASP A 29 -11.01 -15.90 -3.11
N PRO A 30 -9.72 -16.03 -2.73
CA PRO A 30 -9.11 -15.63 -1.46
C PRO A 30 -8.63 -14.17 -1.43
N LEU A 31 -8.84 -13.42 -2.53
CA LEU A 31 -8.22 -12.13 -2.82
C LEU A 31 -8.63 -11.02 -1.86
N TYR A 32 -9.89 -11.00 -1.40
CA TYR A 32 -10.39 -9.91 -0.55
C TYR A 32 -9.59 -9.79 0.75
N ARG A 33 -9.04 -10.90 1.27
CA ARG A 33 -8.26 -10.97 2.51
C ARG A 33 -6.91 -10.27 2.42
N TYR A 34 -6.38 -10.18 1.21
CA TYR A 34 -5.09 -9.54 0.91
C TYR A 34 -5.28 -8.29 0.06
N SER A 35 -6.49 -7.72 0.02
CA SER A 35 -6.82 -6.57 -0.82
C SER A 35 -6.15 -5.28 -0.34
N PHE A 36 -5.78 -5.18 0.93
CA PHE A 36 -5.16 -4.00 1.53
C PHE A 36 -3.88 -3.57 0.79
N PHE A 37 -2.89 -4.46 0.69
CA PHE A 37 -1.62 -4.17 0.05
C PHE A 37 -1.74 -3.75 -1.44
N PRO A 38 -2.40 -4.51 -2.34
CA PRO A 38 -2.53 -4.12 -3.75
C PRO A 38 -3.36 -2.84 -3.91
N LEU A 39 -4.34 -2.58 -3.04
CA LEU A 39 -5.09 -1.32 -3.04
C LEU A 39 -4.17 -0.13 -2.75
N TRP A 40 -3.41 -0.18 -1.66
CA TRP A 40 -2.48 0.89 -1.29
C TRP A 40 -1.34 1.04 -2.29
N LEU A 41 -0.74 -0.06 -2.73
CA LEU A 41 0.33 -0.04 -3.74
C LEU A 41 -0.17 0.59 -5.04
N GLY A 42 -1.35 0.18 -5.52
CA GLY A 42 -1.98 0.73 -6.71
C GLY A 42 -2.26 2.24 -6.57
N TYR A 43 -2.79 2.67 -5.42
CA TYR A 43 -3.00 4.07 -5.12
C TYR A 43 -1.70 4.88 -5.16
N ILE A 44 -0.66 4.45 -4.43
CA ILE A 44 0.61 5.19 -4.34
C ILE A 44 1.28 5.30 -5.72
N LEU A 45 1.32 4.21 -6.49
CA LEU A 45 1.90 4.22 -7.84
C LEU A 45 1.10 5.07 -8.83
N PHE A 46 -0.24 5.08 -8.70
CA PHE A 46 -1.07 5.96 -9.53
C PHE A 46 -0.82 7.44 -9.21
N ILE A 47 -0.73 7.80 -7.93
CA ILE A 47 -0.39 9.17 -7.52
C ILE A 47 1.02 9.55 -7.99
N ASP A 48 1.99 8.63 -7.91
CA ASP A 48 3.34 8.86 -8.43
C ASP A 48 3.31 9.17 -9.94
N ALA A 49 2.53 8.42 -10.73
CA ALA A 49 2.35 8.67 -12.16
C ALA A 49 1.73 10.07 -12.44
N LEU A 50 0.78 10.52 -11.60
CA LEU A 50 0.24 11.88 -11.68
C LEU A 50 1.30 12.95 -11.37
N VAL A 51 2.19 12.69 -10.41
CA VAL A 51 3.32 13.57 -10.11
C VAL A 51 4.27 13.66 -11.31
N VAL A 52 4.61 12.53 -11.94
CA VAL A 52 5.43 12.50 -13.16
C VAL A 52 4.75 13.28 -14.29
N MET A 53 3.45 13.10 -14.52
CA MET A 53 2.70 13.84 -15.53
C MET A 53 2.77 15.37 -15.30
N ARG A 54 2.73 15.81 -14.04
CA ARG A 54 2.72 17.24 -13.66
C ARG A 54 4.11 17.87 -13.61
N GLN A 55 5.13 17.14 -13.19
CA GLN A 55 6.46 17.68 -12.86
C GLN A 55 7.60 17.04 -13.67
N GLY A 56 7.31 16.04 -14.49
CA GLY A 56 8.28 15.29 -15.31
C GLY A 56 9.09 14.25 -14.53
N LYS A 57 9.12 14.34 -13.19
CA LYS A 57 9.87 13.43 -12.31
C LYS A 57 9.18 13.24 -10.97
N SER A 58 9.34 12.06 -10.38
CA SER A 58 8.86 11.70 -9.05
C SER A 58 9.99 11.13 -8.19
N ILE A 59 9.71 10.78 -6.92
CA ILE A 59 10.69 10.09 -6.07
C ILE A 59 11.03 8.72 -6.66
N LEU A 60 10.02 8.03 -7.20
CA LEU A 60 10.20 6.71 -7.80
C LEU A 60 11.14 6.77 -9.00
N THR A 61 11.01 7.77 -9.88
CA THR A 61 11.85 7.88 -11.07
C THR A 61 13.26 8.42 -10.77
N ARG A 62 13.42 9.29 -9.77
CA ARG A 62 14.72 9.94 -9.49
C ARG A 62 15.55 9.25 -8.39
N ALA A 63 14.92 8.49 -7.50
CA ALA A 63 15.55 7.98 -6.29
C ALA A 63 14.89 6.69 -5.79
N ARG A 64 14.84 5.65 -6.63
CA ARG A 64 14.23 4.34 -6.34
C ARG A 64 14.57 3.74 -4.96
N TRP A 65 15.81 3.90 -4.49
CA TRP A 65 16.23 3.39 -3.18
C TRP A 65 15.58 4.14 -2.02
N ARG A 66 15.39 5.45 -2.16
CA ARG A 66 14.69 6.26 -1.14
C ARG A 66 13.22 5.87 -1.05
N TYR A 67 12.62 5.45 -2.16
CA TYR A 67 11.25 4.94 -2.16
C TYR A 67 11.12 3.65 -1.32
N LEU A 68 12.06 2.70 -1.48
CA LEU A 68 12.10 1.50 -0.63
C LEU A 68 12.35 1.83 0.84
N LEU A 69 13.25 2.77 1.13
CA LEU A 69 13.49 3.22 2.50
C LEU A 69 12.26 3.88 3.13
N LEU A 70 11.49 4.67 2.36
CA LEU A 70 10.22 5.24 2.84
C LEU A 70 9.23 4.14 3.22
N PHE A 71 9.10 3.09 2.41
CA PHE A 71 8.24 1.95 2.72
C PHE A 71 8.70 1.24 4.02
N LEU A 72 10.00 0.92 4.13
CA LEU A 72 10.54 0.28 5.34
C LEU A 72 10.37 1.14 6.59
N THR A 73 10.56 2.46 6.46
CA THR A 73 10.39 3.40 7.56
C THR A 73 8.93 3.51 7.98
N SER A 74 8.00 3.54 7.01
CA SER A 74 6.56 3.54 7.26
C SER A 74 6.12 2.26 7.97
N SER A 75 6.62 1.11 7.53
CA SER A 75 6.34 -0.19 8.15
C SER A 75 6.87 -0.25 9.59
N LEU A 76 8.08 0.26 9.85
CA LEU A 76 8.61 0.37 11.21
C LEU A 76 7.74 1.28 12.08
N PHE A 77 7.28 2.42 11.53
CA PHE A 77 6.44 3.36 12.26
C PHE A 77 5.08 2.74 12.64
N TRP A 78 4.52 1.90 11.78
CA TRP A 78 3.34 1.11 12.08
C TRP A 78 3.55 0.19 13.31
N TRP A 79 4.67 -0.52 13.40
CA TRP A 79 4.99 -1.35 14.56
C TRP A 79 5.20 -0.55 15.85
N VAL A 80 5.65 0.70 15.76
CA VAL A 80 5.69 1.61 16.92
C VAL A 80 4.26 1.89 17.42
N PHE A 81 3.31 2.17 16.51
CA PHE A 81 1.91 2.34 16.89
C PHE A 81 1.30 1.08 17.50
N GLU A 82 1.60 -0.10 16.95
CA GLU A 82 1.18 -1.37 17.55
C GLU A 82 1.71 -1.53 18.98
N GLY A 83 3.00 -1.24 19.20
CA GLY A 83 3.60 -1.27 20.54
C GLY A 83 2.94 -0.29 21.51
N LEU A 84 2.59 0.91 21.04
CA LEU A 84 1.85 1.90 21.84
C LEU A 84 0.41 1.47 22.11
N ASN A 85 -0.23 0.75 21.18
CA ASN A 85 -1.60 0.26 21.32
C ASN A 85 -1.74 -0.82 22.41
N VAL A 86 -0.70 -1.63 22.64
CA VAL A 86 -0.72 -2.70 23.66
C VAL A 86 -1.15 -2.22 25.06
N PRO A 87 -0.56 -1.17 25.66
CA PRO A 87 -0.97 -0.71 26.99
C PRO A 87 -2.26 0.12 27.00
N VAL A 88 -2.58 0.82 25.92
CA VAL A 88 -3.75 1.74 25.88
C VAL A 88 -5.02 1.04 25.40
N HIS A 89 -4.90 -0.14 24.78
CA HIS A 89 -6.01 -0.92 24.24
C HIS A 89 -6.94 -0.10 23.33
N ASN A 90 -6.36 0.77 22.49
CA ASN A 90 -7.11 1.67 21.62
C ASN A 90 -7.85 0.92 20.50
N TRP A 91 -7.27 -0.18 19.98
CA TRP A 91 -7.95 -1.13 19.09
C TRP A 91 -7.54 -2.58 19.35
N HIS A 92 -8.37 -3.53 18.90
CA HIS A 92 -8.06 -4.96 18.88
C HIS A 92 -8.46 -5.57 17.53
N TYR A 93 -7.68 -6.55 17.07
CA TYR A 93 -7.93 -7.21 15.80
C TYR A 93 -8.93 -8.36 15.94
N ILE A 94 -9.97 -8.34 15.10
CA ILE A 94 -10.85 -9.48 14.86
C ILE A 94 -10.35 -10.17 13.59
N LEU A 95 -9.71 -11.31 13.77
CA LEU A 95 -9.15 -12.09 12.66
C LEU A 95 -10.24 -12.97 12.03
N ASP A 96 -10.23 -13.11 10.70
CA ASP A 96 -11.10 -14.06 9.98
C ASP A 96 -10.68 -15.51 10.22
N ARG A 97 -9.40 -15.73 10.56
CA ARG A 97 -8.80 -17.04 10.85
C ARG A 97 -7.55 -16.90 11.71
N PRO A 98 -7.07 -17.99 12.35
CA PRO A 98 -5.77 -17.98 12.99
C PRO A 98 -4.65 -17.81 11.97
N TYR A 99 -3.73 -16.90 12.24
CA TYR A 99 -2.49 -16.70 11.49
C TYR A 99 -1.30 -17.14 12.34
N SER A 100 -0.27 -17.71 11.71
CA SER A 100 1.01 -17.92 12.39
C SER A 100 1.63 -16.55 12.73
N PRO A 101 2.47 -16.45 13.79
CA PRO A 101 3.09 -15.18 14.16
C PRO A 101 3.86 -14.52 13.01
N LEU A 102 4.57 -15.32 12.20
CA LEU A 102 5.29 -14.83 11.04
C LEU A 102 4.36 -14.32 9.93
N ALA A 103 3.27 -15.05 9.65
CA ALA A 103 2.30 -14.62 8.64
C ALA A 103 1.62 -13.31 9.04
N TYR A 104 1.21 -13.20 10.31
CA TYR A 104 0.65 -11.97 10.87
C TYR A 104 1.65 -10.80 10.74
N PHE A 105 2.91 -11.02 11.16
CA PHE A 105 3.95 -9.99 11.07
C PHE A 105 4.16 -9.50 9.64
N LEU A 106 4.25 -10.41 8.67
CA LEU A 106 4.46 -10.05 7.26
C LEU A 106 3.25 -9.31 6.68
N ILE A 107 2.04 -9.80 6.91
CA ILE A 107 0.81 -9.17 6.38
C ILE A 107 0.59 -7.79 7.01
N ALA A 108 0.84 -7.64 8.31
CA ALA A 108 0.74 -6.36 9.01
C ALA A 108 1.84 -5.36 8.61
N SER A 109 2.95 -5.83 8.04
CA SER A 109 4.06 -4.98 7.60
C SER A 109 3.90 -4.44 6.17
N LEU A 110 2.95 -5.00 5.39
CA LEU A 110 2.70 -4.70 3.98
C LEU A 110 1.58 -3.66 3.81
#